data_AF-A0ABD5WDR1-F1
#
_entry.id   AF-A0ABD5WDR1-F1
#
_cell.length_a   1.000
_cell.length_b   1.000
_cell.length_c   1.000
_cell.angle_alpha   90.00
_cell.angle_beta   90.00
_cell.angle_gamma   90.00
#
_symmetry.space_group_name_H-M   'P 1'
#
loop_
_entity.id
_entity.type
_entity.pdbx_description
1 polymer ?
#
loop_
_entity_poly.entity_id
_entity_poly.type
_entity_poly.pdbx_seq_one_letter_code
_entity_poly.pdbx_strand_id
1 'polypeptide(L)' 'MTFRSTVLDLLCAQRRQMRLIVGVLIAMGLLVGLSATVVEPGDRVYPILVIDAVLVVAGLVFFGVTHYLCTKRAMEE' A
#
# COMPACT_ATOMS: atom_id res chain seq x y z
N MET A 1 16.20 0.17 22.91
CA MET A 1 15.12 -0.49 22.15
C MET A 1 14.30 0.60 21.47
N THR A 2 14.40 0.72 20.16
CA THR A 2 13.77 1.82 19.42
C THR A 2 12.30 1.49 19.21
N PHE A 3 11.36 2.38 19.53
CA PHE A 3 9.90 2.20 19.36
C PHE A 3 9.50 1.58 17.99
N ARG A 4 10.30 1.85 16.96
CA ARG A 4 10.20 1.28 15.61
C ARG A 4 10.22 -0.25 15.56
N SER A 5 11.02 -0.93 16.39
CA SER A 5 11.08 -2.40 16.40
C SER A 5 9.85 -3.02 17.03
N THR A 6 9.31 -2.46 18.11
CA THR A 6 8.10 -2.95 18.77
C THR A 6 6.86 -2.79 17.89
N VAL A 7 6.77 -1.67 17.17
CA VAL A 7 5.69 -1.44 16.19
C VAL A 7 5.80 -2.40 15.00
N LEU A 8 7.02 -2.64 14.48
CA LEU A 8 7.24 -3.63 13.43
C LEU A 8 6.90 -5.06 13.88
N ASP A 9 7.19 -5.42 15.13
CA ASP A 9 6.85 -6.72 15.71
C ASP A 9 5.34 -6.95 15.79
N LEU A 10 4.60 -5.96 16.31
CA LEU A 10 3.12 -5.97 16.35
C LEU A 10 2.51 -6.08 14.95
N LEU A 11 3.07 -5.34 14.00
CA LEU A 11 2.68 -5.37 12.59
C LEU A 11 2.97 -6.74 11.94
N CYS A 12 4.09 -7.37 12.31
CA CYS A 12 4.44 -8.73 11.89
C CYS A 12 3.52 -9.79 12.51
N ALA A 13 3.08 -9.62 13.76
CA ALA A 13 2.06 -10.46 14.38
C ALA A 13 0.70 -10.33 13.65
N GLN A 14 0.42 -9.15 13.09
CA GLN A 14 -0.77 -8.84 12.29
C GLN A 14 -0.58 -9.06 10.77
N ARG A 15 0.43 -9.87 10.37
CA ARG A 15 0.76 -10.18 8.97
C ARG A 15 -0.43 -10.69 8.15
N ARG A 16 -1.36 -11.42 8.77
CA ARG A 16 -2.56 -11.95 8.08
C ARG A 16 -3.48 -10.83 7.59
N GLN A 17 -3.61 -9.74 8.36
CA GLN A 17 -4.46 -8.60 8.00
C GLN A 17 -3.76 -7.67 6.99
N MET A 18 -2.44 -7.55 7.06
CA MET A 18 -1.66 -6.87 6.02
C MET A 18 -1.83 -7.50 4.64
N ARG A 19 -1.89 -8.83 4.57
CA ARG A 19 -2.08 -9.53 3.30
C ARG A 19 -3.42 -9.17 2.64
N LEU A 20 -4.46 -8.97 3.45
CA LEU A 20 -5.75 -8.47 2.99
C LEU A 20 -5.66 -7.02 2.52
N ILE A 21 -5.01 -6.14 3.28
CA ILE A 21 -4.84 -4.72 2.93
C ILE A 21 -4.05 -4.57 1.63
N VAL A 22 -2.97 -5.32 1.45
CA VAL A 22 -2.19 -5.33 0.19
C VAL A 22 -3.05 -5.83 -0.97
N GLY A 23 -3.86 -6.87 -0.77
CA GLY A 23 -4.79 -7.35 -1.79
C GLY A 23 -5.83 -6.29 -2.20
N VAL A 24 -6.38 -5.56 -1.22
CA VAL A 24 -7.32 -4.46 -1.46
C VAL A 24 -6.63 -3.31 -2.21
N LEU A 25 -5.40 -2.94 -1.82
CA LEU A 25 -4.63 -1.90 -2.51
C LEU A 25 -4.31 -2.27 -3.96
N ILE A 26 -4.03 -3.54 -4.25
CA ILE A 26 -3.83 -4.02 -5.62
C ILE A 26 -5.13 -3.90 -6.42
N ALA A 27 -6.27 -4.31 -5.86
CA ALA A 27 -7.56 -4.18 -6.51
C ALA A 27 -7.92 -2.70 -6.77
N MET A 28 -7.71 -1.82 -5.78
CA MET A 28 -7.89 -0.38 -5.93
C MET A 28 -6.97 0.19 -7.02
N GLY A 29 -5.70 -0.19 -7.05
CA GLY A 29 -4.76 0.23 -8.09
C GLY A 29 -5.18 -0.20 -9.49
N LEU A 30 -5.75 -1.39 -9.63
CA LEU A 30 -6.29 -1.86 -10.91
C LEU A 30 -7.49 -1.01 -11.35
N LEU A 31 -8.40 -0.69 -10.43
CA LEU A 31 -9.56 0.17 -10.68
C LEU A 31 -9.13 1.59 -11.07
N VAL A 32 -8.15 2.16 -10.38
CA VAL A 32 -7.55 3.47 -10.72
C VAL A 32 -6.90 3.43 -12.09
N GLY A 33 -6.15 2.37 -12.41
CA GLY A 33 -5.53 2.18 -13.72
C GLY A 33 -6.57 2.12 -14.85
N LEU A 34 -7.67 1.39 -14.64
CA LEU A 34 -8.81 1.40 -15.56
C LEU A 34 -9.44 2.79 -15.68
N SER A 35 -9.63 3.48 -14.56
CA SER A 35 -10.22 4.83 -14.52
C SER A 35 -9.36 5.83 -15.32
N ALA A 36 -8.05 5.70 -15.27
CA ALA A 36 -7.12 6.52 -16.05
C ALA A 36 -7.24 6.34 -17.57
N THR A 37 -7.82 5.22 -18.05
CA THR A 37 -8.11 5.04 -19.49
C THR A 37 -9.39 5.74 -19.95
N VAL A 38 -10.25 6.16 -19.01
CA VAL A 38 -11.56 6.74 -19.30
C VAL A 38 -11.62 8.23 -18.98
N VAL A 39 -10.89 8.69 -17.97
CA VAL A 39 -10.92 10.09 -17.50
C VAL A 39 -9.88 10.93 -18.25
N GLU A 40 -10.33 11.97 -18.95
CA GLU A 40 -9.46 12.87 -19.70
C GLU A 40 -8.90 14.02 -18.83
N PRO A 41 -7.68 14.50 -19.14
CA PRO A 41 -7.09 15.66 -18.49
C PRO A 41 -7.89 16.93 -18.85
N GLY A 42 -8.69 17.41 -17.91
CA GLY A 42 -9.61 18.53 -18.09
C GLY A 42 -10.97 18.32 -17.41
N ASP A 43 -11.30 17.06 -17.09
CA ASP A 43 -12.48 16.73 -16.32
C ASP A 43 -12.37 17.16 -14.87
N ARG A 44 -13.51 17.55 -14.27
CA ARG A 44 -13.61 17.85 -12.83
C ARG A 44 -13.17 16.68 -11.94
N VAL A 45 -13.18 15.46 -12.48
CA VAL A 45 -12.84 14.22 -11.78
C VAL A 45 -11.35 13.88 -11.90
N TYR A 46 -10.62 14.48 -12.85
CA TYR A 46 -9.19 14.26 -13.03
C TYR A 46 -8.34 14.48 -11.76
N PRO A 47 -8.50 15.58 -10.98
CA PRO A 47 -7.73 15.75 -9.75
C PRO A 47 -8.04 14.68 -8.69
N ILE A 48 -9.27 14.16 -8.65
CA ILE A 48 -9.66 13.08 -7.73
C ILE A 48 -8.92 11.80 -8.10
N LEU A 49 -8.86 11.49 -9.40
CA LEU A 49 -8.11 10.34 -9.91
C LEU A 49 -6.62 10.42 -9.55
N VAL A 50 -6.01 11.60 -9.69
CA VAL A 50 -4.59 11.81 -9.35
C VAL A 50 -4.34 11.57 -7.86
N ILE A 51 -5.21 12.11 -6.99
CA ILE A 51 -5.11 11.91 -5.55
C ILE A 51 -5.24 10.43 -5.21
N ASP A 52 -6.24 9.73 -5.76
CA ASP A 52 -6.47 8.32 -5.50
C ASP A 52 -5.28 7.46 -5.97
N ALA A 53 -4.71 7.76 -7.15
CA ALA A 53 -3.49 7.12 -7.64
C ALA A 53 -2.31 7.30 -6.68
N VAL A 54 -2.10 8.52 -6.17
CA VAL A 54 -1.03 8.80 -5.20
C VAL A 54 -1.25 8.04 -3.90
N LEU A 55 -2.49 8.00 -3.38
CA LEU A 55 -2.83 7.25 -2.17
C LEU A 55 -2.58 5.75 -2.34
N VAL A 56 -2.98 5.17 -3.47
CA VAL A 56 -2.75 3.75 -3.75
C VAL A 56 -1.26 3.44 -3.86
N VAL A 57 -0.50 4.24 -4.61
CA VAL A 57 0.94 4.03 -4.77
C VAL A 57 1.67 4.19 -3.43
N ALA A 58 1.36 5.23 -2.65
CA ALA A 58 1.94 5.44 -1.33
C ALA A 58 1.60 4.29 -0.38
N GLY A 59 0.35 3.80 -0.40
CA GLY A 59 -0.07 2.63 0.36
C GLY A 59 0.71 1.38 -0.02
N LEU A 60 0.79 1.07 -1.32
CA LEU A 60 1.53 -0.11 -1.81
C LEU A 60 3.01 -0.07 -1.41
N VAL A 61 3.66 1.10 -1.52
CA VAL A 61 5.04 1.27 -1.08
C VAL A 61 5.15 1.08 0.43
N PHE A 62 4.31 1.73 1.22
CA PHE A 62 4.37 1.63 2.68
C PHE A 62 4.14 0.20 3.19
N PHE A 63 3.07 -0.45 2.74
CA PHE A 63 2.74 -1.82 3.14
C PHE A 63 3.72 -2.84 2.57
N GLY A 64 4.19 -2.64 1.33
CA GLY A 64 5.19 -3.50 0.70
C GLY A 64 6.56 -3.43 1.40
N VAL A 65 7.04 -2.22 1.70
CA VAL A 65 8.29 -2.02 2.46
C VAL A 65 8.17 -2.61 3.86
N THR A 66 7.05 -2.40 4.55
CA THR A 66 6.82 -2.97 5.87
C THR A 66 6.86 -4.49 5.84
N HIS A 67 6.20 -5.11 4.86
CA HIS A 67 6.24 -6.55 4.65
C HIS A 67 7.66 -7.06 4.34
N TYR A 68 8.40 -6.35 3.48
CA TYR A 68 9.77 -6.69 3.14
C TYR A 68 10.69 -6.63 4.37
N LEU A 69 10.62 -5.57 5.18
CA LEU A 69 11.41 -5.44 6.41
C LEU A 69 11.08 -6.54 7.42
N CYS A 70 9.80 -6.88 7.57
CA CYS A 70 9.33 -8.00 8.38
C CYS A 70 9.91 -9.35 7.89
N THR A 71 9.95 -9.56 6.57
CA THR A 71 10.48 -10.78 5.97
C THR A 71 12.00 -10.86 6.16
N LYS A 72 12.71 -9.73 5.96
CA LYS A 72 14.16 -9.67 6.13
C LYS A 72 14.59 -9.99 7.57
N ARG A 73 13.89 -9.42 8.57
CA ARG A 73 14.13 -9.69 9.99
C ARG A 73 13.96 -11.17 10.34
N ALA A 74 12.91 -11.82 9.83
CA ALA A 74 12.65 -13.24 10.07
C ALA A 74 13.68 -14.19 9.42
N MET A 75 14.54 -13.68 8.54
CA MET A 75 15.62 -14.45 7.90
C MET A 75 17.00 -14.13 8.53
N GLU A 76 17.08 -13.09 9.36
CA GLU A 76 18.27 -12.70 10.13
C GLU A 76 18.28 -13.36 11.54
N GLU A 77 17.14 -13.91 11.98
CA GLU A 77 16.98 -14.80 13.14
C GLU A 77 17.09 -16.28 12.74
#